data_AF-A0A1L8D8R4-F1
#
_entry.id   AF-A0A1L8D8R4-F1
#
_cell.length_a   1.000
_cell.length_b   1.000
_cell.length_c   1.000
_cell.angle_alpha   90.00
_cell.angle_beta   90.00
_cell.angle_gamma   90.00
#
_symmetry.space_group_name_H-M   'P 1'
#
loop_
_entity.id
_entity.type
_entity.pdbx_description
1 polymer ?
#
loop_
_entity_poly.entity_id
_entity_poly.type
_entity_poly.pdbx_seq_one_letter_code
_entity_poly.pdbx_strand_id
1 'polypeptide(L)'
;LRKHFHVTTLKHPRPLCKKGFLRIQSNFCSSKTRKLCKIMAAIRQIFLISAITVLCFAKLGSAIRCYECNSHTDVRCAQDIPPDELSIECGDHKHGVAYTFCRKITQVIEFSVNTLPPDSRVIRGCGWDSSSYKDKCYQRSGFGGRLEVCACSSDNCNGALSMRNISGAFGLLLAALGFFFARV
;
A
#
# COMPACT_ATOMS: atom_id res chain seq x y z
N LEU A 1 89.80 -8.88 11.01
CA LEU A 1 89.18 -9.15 12.32
C LEU A 1 87.98 -10.07 12.08
N ARG A 2 88.03 -11.34 12.52
CA ARG A 2 87.21 -11.87 13.65
C ARG A 2 85.74 -11.40 13.56
N LYS A 3 84.68 -12.20 13.48
CA LYS A 3 84.39 -13.64 13.72
C LYS A 3 83.06 -13.95 12.96
N HIS A 4 82.84 -15.10 12.30
CA HIS A 4 82.58 -16.43 12.88
C HIS A 4 81.34 -16.40 13.82
N PHE A 5 80.19 -17.06 13.59
CA PHE A 5 79.97 -18.51 13.56
C PHE A 5 78.51 -18.84 13.12
N HIS A 6 78.32 -19.78 12.18
CA HIS A 6 77.79 -21.15 12.39
C HIS A 6 76.27 -21.22 12.65
N VAL A 7 75.51 -22.14 12.07
CA VAL A 7 75.72 -23.59 12.16
C VAL A 7 75.37 -24.31 10.87
N THR A 8 76.30 -25.15 10.46
CA THR A 8 76.24 -26.15 9.41
C THR A 8 75.64 -27.47 9.92
N THR A 9 74.76 -28.04 9.09
CA THR A 9 74.70 -29.45 8.66
C THR A 9 74.58 -30.57 9.70
N LEU A 10 73.60 -31.47 9.48
CA LEU A 10 73.85 -32.89 9.15
C LEU A 10 72.56 -33.65 8.77
N LYS A 11 72.64 -34.41 7.66
CA LYS A 11 72.05 -35.74 7.28
C LYS A 11 70.78 -36.23 8.01
N HIS A 12 69.78 -36.91 7.43
CA HIS A 12 69.52 -37.69 6.18
C HIS A 12 68.02 -38.19 6.31
N PRO A 13 67.42 -39.07 5.47
CA PRO A 13 67.82 -39.65 4.18
C PRO A 13 66.73 -39.70 3.07
N ARG A 14 67.21 -40.04 1.86
CA ARG A 14 66.58 -40.81 0.77
C ARG A 14 65.43 -40.17 -0.06
N PRO A 15 65.67 -39.93 -1.37
CA PRO A 15 64.66 -39.50 -2.31
C PRO A 15 64.07 -40.70 -3.09
N LEU A 16 62.97 -40.42 -3.82
CA LEU A 16 62.44 -41.13 -5.00
C LEU A 16 61.34 -42.18 -4.81
N CYS A 17 60.10 -41.76 -5.11
CA CYS A 17 59.24 -42.25 -6.21
C CYS A 17 57.87 -41.55 -6.06
N LYS A 18 57.12 -41.09 -7.06
CA LYS A 18 57.08 -41.30 -8.51
C LYS A 18 56.04 -40.31 -9.09
N LYS A 19 56.29 -39.81 -10.31
CA LYS A 19 55.31 -39.38 -11.35
C LYS A 19 54.34 -38.23 -10.95
N GLY A 20 54.31 -37.08 -11.61
CA GLY A 20 54.26 -36.88 -13.05
C GLY A 20 53.00 -36.05 -13.34
N PHE A 21 53.20 -34.78 -13.71
CA PHE A 21 52.37 -33.94 -14.58
C PHE A 21 50.90 -34.36 -14.82
N LEU A 22 49.93 -33.68 -14.20
CA LEU A 22 48.63 -33.41 -14.85
C LEU A 22 47.82 -32.34 -14.08
N ARG A 23 47.38 -31.35 -14.85
CA ARG A 23 46.32 -30.39 -14.56
C ARG A 23 45.09 -31.14 -14.02
N ILE A 24 44.72 -30.91 -12.76
CA ILE A 24 43.43 -31.37 -12.22
C ILE A 24 42.67 -30.15 -11.70
N GLN A 25 41.73 -29.68 -12.52
CA GLN A 25 40.51 -29.08 -12.00
C GLN A 25 39.90 -30.07 -11.01
N SER A 26 39.80 -29.72 -9.73
CA SER A 26 38.84 -30.37 -8.83
C SER A 26 37.74 -29.38 -8.49
N ASN A 27 36.92 -29.10 -9.51
CA ASN A 27 35.53 -28.76 -9.32
C ASN A 27 34.86 -29.91 -8.56
N PHE A 28 34.75 -29.81 -7.24
CA PHE A 28 33.84 -30.65 -6.47
C PHE A 28 32.82 -29.82 -5.71
N CYS A 29 32.18 -28.90 -6.45
CA CYS A 29 30.80 -28.53 -6.15
C CYS A 29 29.92 -29.41 -7.05
N SER A 30 29.47 -30.54 -6.51
CA SER A 30 28.59 -31.48 -7.20
C SER A 30 27.47 -30.69 -7.88
N SER A 31 27.25 -30.92 -9.17
CA SER A 31 26.10 -30.36 -9.92
C SER A 31 24.78 -30.56 -9.16
N LYS A 32 24.69 -31.67 -8.40
CA LYS A 32 23.57 -32.04 -7.54
C LYS A 32 23.40 -31.11 -6.33
N THR A 33 24.47 -30.62 -5.70
CA THR A 33 24.41 -29.71 -4.54
C THR A 33 24.13 -28.26 -4.93
N ARG A 34 24.55 -27.80 -6.11
CA ARG A 34 24.17 -26.47 -6.65
C ARG A 34 22.71 -26.40 -7.07
N LYS A 35 22.17 -27.45 -7.69
CA LYS A 35 20.74 -27.54 -8.02
C LYS A 35 19.88 -27.59 -6.76
N LEU A 36 20.24 -28.42 -5.77
CA LEU A 36 19.52 -28.46 -4.49
C LEU A 36 19.54 -27.11 -3.76
N CYS A 37 20.69 -26.42 -3.72
CA CYS A 37 20.80 -25.12 -3.06
C CYS A 37 19.95 -24.04 -3.75
N LYS A 38 19.90 -24.03 -5.09
CA LYS A 38 19.01 -23.15 -5.88
C LYS A 38 17.53 -23.47 -5.64
N ILE A 39 17.16 -24.74 -5.57
CA ILE A 39 15.78 -25.19 -5.28
C ILE A 39 15.37 -24.78 -3.86
N MET A 40 16.23 -24.99 -2.86
CA MET A 40 15.95 -24.60 -1.47
C MET A 40 15.85 -23.07 -1.32
N ALA A 41 16.69 -22.31 -2.03
CA ALA A 41 16.59 -20.85 -2.06
C ALA A 41 15.30 -20.37 -2.75
N ALA A 42 14.90 -20.99 -3.85
CA ALA A 42 13.64 -20.70 -4.54
C ALA A 42 12.42 -21.03 -3.68
N ILE A 43 12.41 -22.17 -2.99
CA ILE A 43 11.34 -22.56 -2.06
C ILE A 43 11.24 -21.53 -0.91
N ARG A 44 12.37 -21.10 -0.33
CA ARG A 44 12.38 -20.05 0.70
C ARG A 44 11.77 -18.74 0.19
N GLN A 45 12.09 -18.34 -1.04
CA GLN A 45 11.52 -17.12 -1.63
C GLN A 45 10.02 -17.26 -1.91
N ILE A 46 9.56 -18.43 -2.37
CA ILE A 46 8.13 -18.70 -2.60
C ILE A 46 7.36 -18.63 -1.28
N PHE A 47 7.88 -19.20 -0.19
CA PHE A 47 7.27 -19.11 1.14
C PHE A 47 7.23 -17.68 1.68
N LEU A 48 8.28 -16.88 1.45
CA LEU A 48 8.28 -15.47 1.85
C LEU A 48 7.26 -14.66 1.05
N ILE A 49 7.16 -14.89 -0.27
CA ILE A 49 6.18 -14.23 -1.13
C ILE A 49 4.75 -14.63 -0.74
N SER A 50 4.49 -15.93 -0.48
CA SER A 50 3.15 -16.39 -0.06
C SER A 50 2.76 -15.85 1.31
N ALA A 51 3.70 -15.75 2.25
CA ALA A 51 3.45 -15.14 3.55
C ALA A 51 3.15 -13.64 3.41
N ILE A 52 3.89 -12.92 2.57
CA ILE A 52 3.66 -11.49 2.29
C ILE A 52 2.30 -11.29 1.61
N THR A 53 1.94 -12.11 0.62
CA THR A 53 0.63 -11.99 -0.04
C THR A 53 -0.50 -12.27 0.95
N VAL A 54 -0.43 -13.32 1.75
CA VAL A 54 -1.44 -13.62 2.79
C VAL A 54 -1.55 -12.47 3.80
N LEU A 55 -0.44 -11.88 4.26
CA LEU A 55 -0.46 -10.71 5.13
C LEU A 55 -1.10 -9.48 4.45
N CYS A 56 -0.85 -9.26 3.15
CA CYS A 56 -1.50 -8.19 2.39
C CYS A 56 -3.01 -8.42 2.26
N PHE A 57 -3.45 -9.67 2.11
CA PHE A 57 -4.88 -10.00 1.98
C PHE A 57 -5.64 -10.07 3.32
N ALA A 58 -4.95 -10.24 4.45
CA ALA A 58 -5.56 -10.29 5.78
C ALA A 58 -6.27 -8.98 6.19
N LYS A 59 -6.08 -7.89 5.44
CA LYS A 59 -6.69 -6.57 5.69
C LYS A 59 -7.98 -6.31 4.91
N LEU A 60 -8.47 -7.23 4.07
CA LEU A 60 -9.65 -6.98 3.22
C LEU A 60 -11.02 -7.05 3.93
N GLY A 61 -11.07 -7.01 5.27
CA GLY A 61 -12.29 -7.30 6.04
C GLY A 61 -12.96 -6.13 6.76
N SER A 62 -12.45 -4.91 6.72
CA SER A 62 -13.05 -3.78 7.44
C SER A 62 -14.09 -3.04 6.59
N ALA A 63 -15.19 -2.61 7.22
CA ALA A 63 -16.10 -1.69 6.58
C ALA A 63 -15.44 -0.31 6.41
N ILE A 64 -15.83 0.43 5.38
CA ILE A 64 -15.31 1.78 5.13
C ILE A 64 -15.66 2.71 6.29
N ARG A 65 -14.73 3.60 6.64
CA ARG A 65 -14.96 4.64 7.63
C ARG A 65 -15.21 5.98 6.96
N CYS A 66 -16.20 6.73 7.44
CA CYS A 66 -16.56 8.03 6.88
C CYS A 66 -16.89 9.02 7.99
N TYR A 67 -16.74 10.32 7.71
CA TYR A 67 -17.34 11.33 8.56
C TYR A 67 -18.87 11.31 8.40
N GLU A 68 -19.61 11.27 9.51
CA GLU A 68 -21.07 11.39 9.54
C GLU A 68 -21.47 12.59 10.41
N CYS A 69 -21.86 13.68 9.75
CA CYS A 69 -22.11 14.93 10.43
C CYS A 69 -22.93 15.91 9.58
N ASN A 70 -23.38 16.96 10.25
CA ASN A 70 -24.16 18.02 9.62
C ASN A 70 -23.77 19.40 10.19
N SER A 71 -23.29 20.31 9.35
CA SER A 71 -22.72 21.60 9.79
C SER A 71 -23.69 22.55 10.48
N HIS A 72 -24.99 22.33 10.30
CA HIS A 72 -26.02 23.12 10.97
C HIS A 72 -26.23 22.73 12.43
N THR A 73 -26.02 21.46 12.77
CA THR A 73 -26.14 20.96 14.14
C THR A 73 -24.77 20.88 14.83
N ASP A 74 -23.70 20.64 14.07
CA ASP A 74 -22.33 20.65 14.56
C ASP A 74 -21.42 21.39 13.57
N VAL A 75 -21.04 22.61 13.95
CA VAL A 75 -20.20 23.51 13.14
C VAL A 75 -18.85 22.88 12.77
N ARG A 76 -18.36 21.91 13.52
CA ARG A 76 -17.09 21.20 13.23
C ARG A 76 -17.18 20.41 11.92
N CYS A 77 -18.38 20.05 11.47
CA CYS A 77 -18.58 19.36 10.19
C CYS A 77 -18.21 20.21 8.96
N ALA A 78 -18.24 21.55 9.09
CA ALA A 78 -17.85 22.48 8.03
C ALA A 78 -16.33 22.57 7.85
N GLN A 79 -15.53 22.08 8.81
CA GLN A 79 -14.07 22.11 8.74
C GLN A 79 -13.55 21.25 7.59
N ASP A 80 -12.43 21.65 6.99
CA ASP A 80 -11.80 20.89 5.90
C ASP A 80 -11.40 19.48 6.33
N ILE A 81 -10.99 19.32 7.58
CA ILE A 81 -10.74 18.04 8.20
C ILE A 81 -11.57 18.03 9.49
N PRO A 82 -12.72 17.35 9.49
CA PRO A 82 -13.53 17.23 10.69
C PRO A 82 -12.77 16.43 11.77
N PRO A 83 -13.14 16.62 13.05
CA PRO A 83 -12.63 15.81 14.15
C PRO A 83 -12.88 14.32 13.94
N ASP A 84 -11.96 13.48 14.42
CA ASP A 84 -12.08 12.02 14.37
C ASP A 84 -13.30 11.50 15.14
N GLU A 85 -13.83 12.25 16.12
CA GLU A 85 -15.06 11.89 16.84
C GLU A 85 -16.30 11.86 15.91
N LEU A 86 -16.22 12.49 14.74
CA LEU A 86 -17.27 12.44 13.71
C LEU A 86 -17.04 11.30 12.72
N SER A 87 -15.95 10.54 12.82
CA SER A 87 -15.63 9.39 11.97
C SER A 87 -16.24 8.11 12.55
N ILE A 88 -17.09 7.47 11.75
CA ILE A 88 -17.79 6.24 12.13
C ILE A 88 -17.46 5.10 11.15
N GLU A 89 -17.69 3.87 11.58
CA GLU A 89 -17.61 2.69 10.72
C GLU A 89 -18.96 2.45 10.05
N CYS A 90 -19.00 2.45 8.71
CA CYS A 90 -20.27 2.38 7.99
C CYS A 90 -20.95 0.99 8.04
N GLY A 91 -20.22 -0.04 8.49
CA GLY A 91 -20.69 -1.42 8.52
C GLY A 91 -21.78 -1.72 9.56
N ASP A 92 -21.94 -0.84 10.55
CA ASP A 92 -22.91 -1.05 11.65
C ASP A 92 -24.29 -0.44 11.37
N HIS A 93 -24.43 0.28 10.25
CA HIS A 93 -25.71 0.88 9.86
C HIS A 93 -26.71 -0.17 9.35
N LYS A 94 -27.97 0.27 9.17
CA LYS A 94 -29.11 -0.57 8.72
C LYS A 94 -28.84 -1.37 7.44
N HIS A 95 -27.98 -0.87 6.54
CA HIS A 95 -27.62 -1.54 5.28
C HIS A 95 -26.27 -2.29 5.33
N GLY A 96 -25.62 -2.31 6.50
CA GLY A 96 -24.42 -3.10 6.79
C GLY A 96 -23.31 -2.91 5.76
N VAL A 97 -22.85 -4.03 5.21
CA VAL A 97 -21.79 -4.09 4.18
C VAL A 97 -22.16 -3.44 2.83
N ALA A 98 -23.41 -3.00 2.63
CA ALA A 98 -23.81 -2.31 1.41
C ALA A 98 -23.19 -0.91 1.32
N TYR A 99 -22.78 -0.32 2.44
CA TYR A 99 -22.05 0.95 2.43
C TYR A 99 -20.64 0.74 1.89
N THR A 100 -20.36 1.29 0.71
CA THR A 100 -19.10 1.05 -0.02
C THR A 100 -18.33 2.31 -0.38
N PHE A 101 -18.81 3.48 0.04
CA PHE A 101 -18.18 4.77 -0.21
C PHE A 101 -18.68 5.85 0.76
N CYS A 102 -17.93 6.94 0.90
CA CYS A 102 -18.33 8.12 1.66
C CYS A 102 -18.98 9.17 0.75
N ARG A 103 -19.89 9.97 1.31
CA ARG A 103 -20.53 11.10 0.66
C ARG A 103 -20.22 12.41 1.36
N LYS A 104 -20.05 13.46 0.57
CA LYS A 104 -20.02 14.86 1.00
C LYS A 104 -21.01 15.64 0.17
N ILE A 105 -21.88 16.39 0.83
CA ILE A 105 -22.90 17.22 0.21
C ILE A 105 -22.66 18.65 0.68
N THR A 106 -22.42 19.56 -0.27
CA THR A 106 -22.31 20.98 -0.01
C THR A 106 -23.52 21.66 -0.63
N GLN A 107 -24.38 22.23 0.20
CA GLN A 107 -25.55 22.99 -0.21
C GLN A 107 -25.32 24.47 0.01
N VAL A 108 -25.64 25.28 -0.99
CA VAL A 108 -25.60 26.75 -0.91
C VAL A 108 -26.94 27.30 -1.36
N ILE A 109 -27.62 28.00 -0.47
CA ILE A 109 -28.86 28.73 -0.72
C ILE A 109 -28.47 30.19 -0.98
N GLU A 110 -28.46 30.59 -2.25
CA GLU A 110 -27.97 31.92 -2.67
C GLU A 110 -28.94 33.07 -2.37
N PHE A 111 -30.24 32.80 -2.23
CA PHE A 111 -31.27 33.83 -2.09
C PHE A 111 -32.19 33.54 -0.90
N SER A 112 -32.72 34.61 -0.31
CA SER A 112 -33.74 34.48 0.74
C SER A 112 -35.03 33.94 0.15
N VAL A 113 -35.41 32.74 0.53
CA VAL A 113 -36.70 32.14 0.17
C VAL A 113 -37.57 32.17 1.42
N ASN A 114 -38.78 32.73 1.33
CA ASN A 114 -39.72 32.80 2.46
C ASN A 114 -39.15 33.46 3.73
N THR A 115 -38.39 34.55 3.59
CA THR A 115 -37.82 35.33 4.72
C THR A 115 -36.70 34.61 5.48
N LEU A 116 -36.21 33.48 4.98
CA LEU A 116 -35.01 32.82 5.52
C LEU A 116 -33.74 33.44 4.93
N PRO A 117 -32.68 33.66 5.72
CA PRO A 117 -31.41 34.17 5.22
C PRO A 117 -30.71 33.15 4.31
N PRO A 118 -29.78 33.60 3.43
CA PRO A 118 -28.91 32.69 2.71
C PRO A 118 -28.12 31.80 3.68
N ASP A 119 -28.04 30.51 3.37
CA ASP A 119 -27.43 29.49 4.23
C ASP A 119 -26.53 28.56 3.41
N SER A 120 -25.44 28.09 4.02
CA SER A 120 -24.52 27.12 3.44
C SER A 120 -24.33 25.95 4.39
N ARG A 121 -24.51 24.74 3.89
CA ARG A 121 -24.53 23.53 4.72
C ARG A 121 -23.65 22.44 4.14
N VAL A 122 -22.83 21.83 5.00
CA VAL A 122 -22.04 20.65 4.69
C VAL A 122 -22.66 19.46 5.42
N ILE A 123 -22.97 18.41 4.67
CA ILE A 123 -23.50 17.15 5.19
C ILE A 123 -22.58 16.03 4.72
N ARG A 124 -22.16 15.18 5.65
CA ARG A 124 -21.26 14.04 5.39
C ARG A 124 -21.91 12.77 5.90
N GLY A 125 -21.70 11.65 5.21
CA GLY A 125 -22.18 10.36 5.68
C GLY A 125 -21.81 9.20 4.77
N CYS A 126 -22.22 8.00 5.18
CA CYS A 126 -21.99 6.76 4.42
C CYS A 126 -22.93 6.64 3.20
N GLY A 127 -22.41 6.15 2.08
CA GLY A 127 -23.15 5.90 0.84
C GLY A 127 -23.16 4.42 0.44
N TRP A 128 -24.32 3.94 -0.02
CA TRP A 128 -24.54 2.52 -0.39
C TRP A 128 -25.22 2.34 -1.75
N ASP A 129 -25.50 3.41 -2.49
CA ASP A 129 -26.21 3.28 -3.77
C ASP A 129 -25.30 2.73 -4.88
N SER A 130 -25.89 1.97 -5.79
CA SER A 130 -25.23 1.44 -6.99
C SER A 130 -25.09 2.50 -8.10
N SER A 131 -25.09 3.78 -7.75
CA SER A 131 -25.19 4.86 -8.73
C SER A 131 -23.88 5.04 -9.50
N SER A 132 -24.00 5.51 -10.75
CA SER A 132 -22.87 5.89 -11.63
C SER A 132 -21.98 7.01 -11.09
N TYR A 133 -22.28 7.51 -9.89
CA TYR A 133 -21.65 8.65 -9.23
C TYR A 133 -20.62 8.25 -8.16
N LYS A 134 -20.40 6.96 -7.91
CA LYS A 134 -19.26 6.50 -7.09
C LYS A 134 -17.96 7.12 -7.60
N ASP A 135 -17.13 7.63 -6.69
CA ASP A 135 -15.87 8.34 -6.98
C ASP A 135 -16.01 9.57 -7.91
N LYS A 136 -17.19 10.21 -7.92
CA LYS A 136 -17.45 11.40 -8.72
C LYS A 136 -18.16 12.48 -7.91
N CYS A 137 -18.00 13.71 -8.37
CA CYS A 137 -18.82 14.84 -7.97
C CYS A 137 -19.82 15.16 -9.07
N TYR A 138 -21.05 15.49 -8.68
CA TYR A 138 -22.04 16.07 -9.56
C TYR A 138 -22.75 17.23 -8.87
N GLN A 139 -23.20 18.19 -9.67
CA GLN A 139 -23.94 19.34 -9.17
C GLN A 139 -25.41 19.22 -9.57
N ARG A 140 -26.30 19.68 -8.68
CA ARG A 140 -27.72 19.85 -8.94
C ARG A 140 -28.09 21.29 -8.57
N SER A 141 -28.68 22.00 -9.52
CA SER A 141 -29.16 23.36 -9.31
C SER A 141 -30.68 23.37 -9.46
N GLY A 142 -31.37 24.14 -8.61
CA GLY A 142 -32.82 24.30 -8.61
C GLY A 142 -33.24 25.70 -8.16
N PHE A 143 -34.54 25.94 -8.05
CA PHE A 143 -35.13 27.28 -7.82
C PHE A 143 -34.81 27.93 -6.45
N GLY A 144 -33.90 27.37 -5.66
CA GLY A 144 -33.55 27.85 -4.33
C GLY A 144 -32.11 27.58 -3.88
N GLY A 145 -31.21 27.18 -4.79
CA GLY A 145 -29.80 26.97 -4.45
C GLY A 145 -29.05 25.99 -5.35
N ARG A 146 -27.76 25.81 -5.02
CA ARG A 146 -26.84 24.88 -5.65
C ARG A 146 -26.45 23.79 -4.67
N LEU A 147 -26.45 22.54 -5.13
CA LEU A 147 -26.00 21.39 -4.38
C LEU A 147 -24.85 20.73 -5.13
N GLU A 148 -23.73 20.53 -4.46
CA GLU A 148 -22.66 19.68 -4.94
C GLU A 148 -22.63 18.40 -4.12
N VAL A 149 -22.72 17.25 -4.79
CA VAL A 149 -22.68 15.93 -4.16
C VAL A 149 -21.46 15.20 -4.70
N CYS A 150 -20.56 14.83 -3.80
CA CYS A 150 -19.36 14.08 -4.11
C CYS A 150 -19.37 12.72 -3.40
N ALA A 151 -18.86 11.70 -4.08
CA ALA A 151 -18.63 10.36 -3.53
C ALA A 151 -17.16 9.94 -3.67
N CYS A 152 -16.65 9.13 -2.74
CA CYS A 152 -15.28 8.62 -2.75
C CYS A 152 -15.16 7.32 -1.93
N SER A 153 -14.21 6.45 -2.28
CA SER A 153 -14.16 5.07 -1.77
C SER A 153 -13.02 4.74 -0.79
N SER A 154 -12.37 5.74 -0.19
CA SER A 154 -11.32 5.51 0.82
C SER A 154 -11.74 6.02 2.20
N ASP A 155 -11.10 5.54 3.26
CA ASP A 155 -11.47 5.95 4.62
C ASP A 155 -11.36 7.47 4.80
N ASN A 156 -12.39 8.07 5.41
CA ASN A 156 -12.52 9.49 5.73
C ASN A 156 -12.26 10.43 4.54
N CYS A 157 -12.41 9.95 3.30
CA CYS A 157 -12.15 10.73 2.08
C CYS A 157 -13.12 11.90 1.90
N ASN A 158 -14.31 11.80 2.47
CA ASN A 158 -15.28 12.89 2.55
C ASN A 158 -14.86 14.02 3.51
N GLY A 159 -13.64 13.94 4.07
CA GLY A 159 -12.85 15.03 4.64
C GLY A 159 -12.61 16.17 3.65
N ALA A 160 -11.92 15.85 2.56
CA ALA A 160 -11.19 16.80 1.74
C ALA A 160 -12.01 17.97 1.17
N LEU A 161 -11.34 19.12 1.02
CA LEU A 161 -11.83 20.32 0.33
C LEU A 161 -12.32 20.02 -1.09
N SER A 162 -11.62 19.13 -1.80
CA SER A 162 -11.97 18.68 -3.14
C SER A 162 -11.63 17.20 -3.25
N MET A 163 -12.65 16.37 -3.50
CA MET A 163 -12.47 14.94 -3.70
C MET A 163 -11.92 14.71 -5.12
N ARG A 164 -10.64 15.07 -5.34
CA ARG A 164 -9.94 14.82 -6.61
C ARG A 164 -9.40 13.40 -6.58
N ASN A 165 -9.84 12.59 -7.55
CA ASN A 165 -9.36 11.23 -7.75
C ASN A 165 -7.85 11.24 -8.04
N ILE A 166 -7.02 10.77 -7.10
CA ILE A 166 -5.61 10.48 -7.34
C ILE A 166 -5.49 8.99 -7.66
N SER A 167 -5.90 8.60 -8.87
CA SER A 167 -5.70 7.25 -9.38
C SER A 167 -4.53 7.25 -10.36
N GLY A 168 -3.30 7.04 -9.87
CA GLY A 168 -2.12 7.01 -10.75
C GLY A 168 -0.83 6.38 -10.22
N ALA A 169 -0.71 6.12 -8.91
CA ALA A 169 0.59 5.69 -8.35
C ALA A 169 0.81 4.16 -8.32
N PHE A 170 -0.24 3.33 -8.39
CA PHE A 170 -0.11 1.89 -8.16
C PHE A 170 0.46 1.09 -9.35
N GLY A 171 0.32 1.58 -10.59
CA GLY A 171 0.80 0.86 -11.78
C GLY A 171 2.33 0.80 -11.90
N LEU A 172 3.04 1.81 -11.37
CA LEU A 172 4.50 1.91 -11.48
C LEU A 172 5.23 0.94 -10.54
N LEU A 173 4.65 0.61 -9.39
CA LEU A 173 5.27 -0.27 -8.41
C LEU A 173 5.27 -1.74 -8.88
N LEU A 174 4.19 -2.19 -9.53
CA LEU A 174 4.08 -3.55 -10.08
C LEU A 174 5.00 -3.74 -11.29
N ALA A 175 5.15 -2.72 -12.13
CA ALA A 175 6.10 -2.75 -13.25
C ALA A 175 7.57 -2.82 -12.77
N ALA A 176 7.92 -2.09 -11.70
CA ALA A 176 9.26 -2.12 -11.12
C ALA A 176 9.60 -3.49 -10.51
N LEU A 177 8.66 -4.12 -9.82
CA LEU A 177 8.82 -5.48 -9.28
C LEU A 177 8.98 -6.51 -10.41
N GLY A 178 8.15 -6.44 -11.47
CA GLY A 178 8.28 -7.32 -12.63
C GLY A 178 9.63 -7.20 -13.34
N PHE A 179 10.17 -5.99 -13.49
CA PHE A 179 11.49 -5.75 -14.06
C PHE A 179 12.65 -6.28 -13.19
N PHE A 180 12.51 -6.22 -11.87
CA PHE A 180 13.52 -6.74 -10.95
C PHE A 180 13.57 -8.28 -11.01
N PHE A 181 12.42 -8.95 -11.03
CA PHE A 181 12.36 -10.41 -11.14
C PHE A 181 12.75 -10.95 -12.54
N ALA A 182 12.56 -10.19 -13.61
CA ALA A 182 13.03 -10.58 -14.95
C ALA A 182 14.57 -10.57 -15.09
N ARG A 183 15.28 -9.98 -14.12
CA ARG A 183 16.75 -9.84 -14.14
C ARG A 183 17.49 -10.72 -13.11
N VAL A 184 16.77 -11.41 -12.22
CA VAL A 184 17.32 -12.36 -11.24
C VAL A 184 17.21 -13.79 -11.77
#